data_AF-A0A2E1ZT83-F1
#
_entry.id   AF-A0A2E1ZT83-F1
#
_cell.length_a   1.000
_cell.length_b   1.000
_cell.length_c   1.000
_cell.angle_alpha   90.00
_cell.angle_beta   90.00
_cell.angle_gamma   90.00
#
_symmetry.space_group_name_H-M   'P 1'
#
loop_
_entity.id
_entity.type
_entity.pdbx_description
1 polymer ?
#
loop_
_entity_poly.entity_id
_entity_poly.type
_entity_poly.pdbx_seq_one_letter_code
_entity_poly.pdbx_strand_id
1 'polypeptide(L)' 'MKKLDLHGESYEKSRYLVSVFIENNIDNLPIKIITGNSVEMKKIVEEVAFKHNLKTYPKTYYNLGCLIINDIN' A
#
# COMPACT_ATOMS: atom_id res chain seq x y z
N MET A 1 11.44 -3.15 -7.07
CA MET A 1 10.17 -2.73 -6.46
C MET A 1 10.47 -1.98 -5.17
N LYS A 2 10.15 -0.69 -5.10
CA LYS A 2 10.29 0.08 -3.85
C LYS A 2 9.30 -0.44 -2.81
N LYS A 3 9.61 -0.25 -1.52
CA LYS A 3 8.79 -0.73 -0.40
C LYS A 3 8.59 0.35 0.67
N LEU A 4 7.40 0.35 1.27
CA LEU A 4 7.06 1.05 2.51
C LEU A 4 6.66 0.02 3.58
N ASP A 5 7.07 0.23 4.82
CA ASP A 5 6.68 -0.61 5.97
C ASP A 5 5.91 0.25 6.99
N LEU A 6 4.70 -0.20 7.35
CA LEU A 6 3.79 0.52 8.24
C LEU A 6 3.72 -0.09 9.64
N HIS A 7 4.54 -1.09 9.97
CA HIS A 7 4.53 -1.69 11.30
C HIS A 7 4.82 -0.65 12.40
N GLY A 8 3.95 -0.62 13.41
CA GLY A 8 4.08 0.29 14.55
C GLY A 8 3.62 1.73 14.29
N GLU A 9 3.22 2.07 13.07
CA GLU A 9 2.70 3.40 12.74
C GLU A 9 1.21 3.53 13.08
N SER A 10 0.81 4.74 13.48
CA SER A 10 -0.61 5.05 13.72
C SER A 10 -1.38 5.09 12.40
N TYR A 11 -2.69 4.83 12.45
CA TYR A 11 -3.55 4.87 11.25
C TYR A 11 -3.52 6.22 10.53
N GLU A 12 -3.50 7.32 11.28
CA GLU A 12 -3.41 8.67 10.72
C GLU A 12 -2.07 8.88 10.01
N LYS A 13 -0.96 8.55 10.66
CA LYS A 13 0.37 8.68 10.06
C LYS A 13 0.53 7.75 8.85
N SER A 14 0.00 6.54 8.91
CA SER A 14 0.01 5.60 7.79
C SER A 14 -0.74 6.14 6.57
N ARG A 15 -1.89 6.79 6.73
CA ARG A 15 -2.60 7.43 5.60
C ARG A 15 -1.71 8.44 4.88
N TYR A 16 -1.04 9.30 5.64
CA TYR A 16 -0.11 10.28 5.09
C TYR A 16 1.10 9.61 4.39
N LEU A 17 1.76 8.68 5.06
CA LEU A 17 2.93 7.96 4.52
C LEU A 17 2.60 7.21 3.24
N VAL A 18 1.44 6.56 3.17
CA VAL A 18 0.99 5.83 1.98
C VAL A 18 0.76 6.78 0.80
N SER A 19 0.09 7.92 1.00
CA SER A 19 -0.15 8.91 -0.07
C SER A 19 1.16 9.42 -0.65
N VAL A 20 2.06 9.90 0.22
CA VAL A 20 3.37 10.43 -0.17
C VAL A 20 4.20 9.35 -0.87
N PHE A 21 4.14 8.10 -0.41
CA PHE A 21 4.87 7.01 -1.02
C PHE A 21 4.32 6.62 -2.40
N ILE A 22 3.00 6.60 -2.59
CA ILE A 22 2.39 6.33 -3.90
C ILE A 22 2.75 7.45 -4.88
N GLU A 23 2.53 8.71 -4.50
CA GLU A 23 2.81 9.88 -5.34
C GLU A 23 4.27 9.93 -5.82
N ASN A 24 5.23 9.71 -4.92
CA ASN A 24 6.66 9.72 -5.25
C ASN A 24 7.12 8.55 -6.12
N ASN A 25 6.27 7.55 -6.34
CA ASN A 25 6.64 6.32 -7.04
C ASN A 25 5.63 5.91 -8.11
N ILE A 26 4.69 6.79 -8.47
CA ILE A 26 3.63 6.48 -9.42
C ILE A 26 4.18 6.12 -10.81
N ASP A 27 5.27 6.75 -11.23
CA ASP A 27 5.95 6.43 -12.50
C ASP A 27 6.81 5.16 -12.42
N ASN A 28 6.88 4.50 -11.27
CA ASN A 28 7.76 3.36 -10.99
C ASN A 28 7.00 2.17 -10.37
N LEU A 29 5.74 1.99 -10.78
CA LEU A 29 4.93 0.85 -10.39
C LEU A 29 5.45 -0.46 -11.02
N PRO A 30 5.25 -1.62 -10.37
CA PRO A 30 4.57 -1.80 -9.09
C PRO A 30 5.40 -1.35 -7.87
N ILE A 31 4.74 -1.10 -6.74
CA ILE A 31 5.36 -0.85 -5.43
C ILE A 31 4.77 -1.76 -4.34
N LYS A 32 5.49 -1.92 -3.22
CA LYS A 32 5.05 -2.75 -2.08
C LYS A 32 4.74 -1.91 -0.85
N ILE A 33 3.67 -2.27 -0.15
CA ILE A 33 3.40 -1.75 1.19
C ILE A 33 3.20 -2.92 2.15
N ILE A 34 4.00 -2.96 3.21
CA ILE A 34 3.89 -3.94 4.30
C ILE A 34 2.94 -3.37 5.34
N THR A 35 1.80 -4.01 5.50
CA THR A 35 0.72 -3.59 6.43
C THR A 35 0.71 -4.38 7.72
N GLY A 36 1.52 -5.45 7.79
CA GLY A 36 1.31 -6.52 8.76
C GLY A 36 -0.07 -7.16 8.60
N ASN A 37 -0.53 -7.91 9.61
CA ASN A 37 -1.84 -8.57 9.55
C ASN A 37 -3.04 -7.66 9.89
N SER A 38 -2.82 -6.35 10.09
CA SER A 38 -3.89 -5.39 10.40
C SER A 38 -4.85 -5.24 9.21
N VAL A 39 -6.14 -5.41 9.46
CA VAL A 39 -7.21 -5.22 8.47
C VAL A 39 -7.38 -3.74 8.15
N GLU A 40 -7.32 -2.89 9.18
CA GLU A 40 -7.43 -1.44 9.07
C GLU A 40 -6.29 -0.86 8.23
N MET A 41 -5.06 -1.36 8.43
CA MET A 41 -3.90 -0.91 7.66
C MET A 41 -4.03 -1.28 6.17
N LYS A 42 -4.59 -2.45 5.86
CA LYS A 42 -4.88 -2.84 4.47
C LYS A 42 -5.93 -1.93 3.85
N LYS A 43 -7.03 -1.66 4.57
CA LYS A 43 -8.07 -0.72 4.11
C LYS A 43 -7.51 0.67 3.83
N ILE A 44 -6.62 1.18 4.69
CA ILE A 44 -5.95 2.46 4.47
C ILE A 44 -5.18 2.45 3.13
N VAL A 45 -4.41 1.39 2.88
CA VAL A 45 -3.64 1.26 1.63
C VAL A 45 -4.56 1.16 0.42
N GLU A 46 -5.61 0.36 0.50
CA GLU A 46 -6.61 0.19 -0.56
C GLU A 46 -7.34 1.49 -0.88
N GLU A 47 -7.80 2.23 0.14
CA GLU A 47 -8.48 3.51 -0.02
C GLU A 47 -7.59 4.57 -0.68
N VAL A 48 -6.32 4.65 -0.30
CA VAL A 48 -5.39 5.61 -0.90
C VAL A 48 -5.04 5.18 -2.32
N ALA A 49 -4.70 3.92 -2.57
CA ALA A 49 -4.42 3.42 -3.92
C ALA A 49 -5.60 3.67 -4.88
N PHE A 50 -6.83 3.42 -4.41
CA PHE A 50 -8.04 3.70 -5.18
C PHE A 50 -8.17 5.17 -5.58
N LYS A 51 -7.85 6.12 -4.68
CA LYS A 51 -7.87 7.57 -4.99
C LYS A 51 -6.88 7.98 -6.08
N HIS A 52 -5.81 7.20 -6.27
CA HIS A 52 -4.83 7.40 -7.35
C HIS A 52 -5.15 6.57 -8.61
N ASN A 53 -6.33 5.95 -8.70
CA ASN A 53 -6.70 5.03 -9.80
C ASN A 53 -5.73 3.85 -9.95
N LEU A 54 -5.28 3.27 -8.83
CA LEU A 54 -4.41 2.11 -8.79
C LEU A 54 -5.14 0.90 -8.21
N LYS A 55 -4.68 -0.31 -8.56
CA LYS A 55 -5.17 -1.58 -8.00
C LYS A 55 -4.20 -2.12 -6.95
N THR A 56 -4.76 -2.82 -5.97
CA THR A 56 -4.01 -3.53 -4.92
C THR A 56 -4.27 -5.02 -4.98
N TYR A 57 -3.24 -5.83 -4.74
CA TYR A 57 -3.39 -7.28 -4.57
C TYR A 57 -2.39 -7.82 -3.54
N PRO A 58 -2.74 -8.89 -2.79
CA PRO A 58 -1.81 -9.49 -1.85
C PRO A 58 -0.60 -10.05 -2.57
N LYS A 59 0.59 -9.95 -1.96
CA LYS A 59 1.83 -10.48 -2.55
C LYS A 59 1.75 -11.99 -2.82
N THR A 60 1.13 -12.75 -1.92
CA THR A 60 0.79 -14.17 -2.09
C THR A 60 -0.48 -14.50 -1.30
N TYR A 61 -1.14 -15.63 -1.58
CA TYR A 61 -2.28 -16.13 -0.79
C TYR A 61 -1.97 -16.33 0.70
N TYR A 62 -0.69 -16.51 1.04
CA TYR A 62 -0.22 -16.73 2.42
C TYR A 62 0.33 -15.46 3.08
N ASN A 63 0.81 -14.48 2.30
CA ASN A 63 1.35 -13.22 2.79
C ASN A 63 0.33 -12.10 2.58
N LEU A 64 -0.72 -12.16 3.39
CA LEU A 64 -1.76 -11.13 3.41
C LEU A 64 -1.30 -9.83 4.05
N GLY A 65 -0.11 -9.80 4.68
CA GLY A 65 0.43 -8.61 5.33
C GLY A 65 1.27 -7.72 4.43
N CYS A 66 1.23 -7.98 3.12
CA CYS A 66 1.89 -7.17 2.11
C CYS A 66 0.96 -7.01 0.92
N LEU A 67 0.71 -5.76 0.55
CA LEU A 67 -0.01 -5.40 -0.66
C LEU A 67 0.98 -4.93 -1.73
N ILE A 68 0.74 -5.40 -2.96
CA ILE A 68 1.35 -4.87 -4.16
C ILE A 68 0.38 -3.86 -4.75
N ILE A 69 0.88 -2.68 -5.08
CA ILE A 69 0.14 -1.62 -5.76
C ILE A 69 0.64 -1.58 -7.20
N ASN A 70 -0.28 -1.57 -8.15
CA ASN A 70 0.03 -1.53 -9.58
C ASN A 70 -1.02 -0.74 -10.36
N ASP A 71 -0.72 -0.43 -11.62
CA ASP A 71 -1.68 0.18 -12.54
C ASP A 71 -2.89 -0.71 -12.76
N ILE A 72 -4.04 -0.11 -13.07
CA ILE A 72 -5.27 -0.86 -13.39
C ILE A 72 -5.10 -1.70 -14.66
N ASN A 73 -4.20 -1.30 -15.57
CA ASN A 73 -3.90 -1.97 -16.84
C ASN A 73 -3.16 -3.32 -16.69
#